data_AF-A0A165XVV7-F1
#
_entry.id   AF-A0A165XVV7-F1
#
_cell.length_a   1.000
_cell.length_b   1.000
_cell.length_c   1.000
_cell.angle_alpha   90.00
_cell.angle_beta   90.00
_cell.angle_gamma   90.00
#
_symmetry.space_group_name_H-M   'P 1'
#
loop_
_entity.id
_entity.type
_entity.pdbx_description
1 polymer ?
#
loop_
_entity_poly.entity_id
_entity_poly.type
_entity_poly.pdbx_seq_one_letter_code
_entity_poly.pdbx_strand_id
1 'polypeptide(L)'
;SPDGTRIVSGSYDNTIRIWDAETGKAVGKPLESHAGDIMSVAFSPDGTRIVSGSYDNTIQIWDAERGQVMGKPLKGHTYSTGSVRSIALSLDGVHIASSSSDKTIQIWHARTGQAVGKPLEGHTGTVLSVAFSQDGTYIVSGSEDKTVRIWDML
;
A
#
# COMPACT_ATOMS: atom_id res chain seq x y z
N SER A 1 11.70 -6.04 5.44
CA SER A 1 11.20 -7.30 4.86
C SER A 1 10.89 -8.25 6.01
N PRO A 2 10.07 -9.29 5.77
CA PRO A 2 9.64 -10.21 6.83
C PRO A 2 10.79 -10.96 7.51
N ASP A 3 11.86 -11.25 6.77
CA ASP A 3 13.10 -11.89 7.25
C ASP A 3 14.07 -10.90 7.94
N GLY A 4 13.73 -9.61 8.00
CA GLY A 4 14.55 -8.57 8.62
C GLY A 4 15.81 -8.16 7.84
N THR A 5 16.09 -8.75 6.68
CA THR A 5 17.34 -8.51 5.94
C THR A 5 17.32 -7.21 5.12
N ARG A 6 16.14 -6.70 4.77
CA ARG A 6 15.96 -5.51 3.93
C ARG A 6 15.01 -4.50 4.53
N ILE A 7 15.24 -3.22 4.28
CA ILE A 7 14.31 -2.12 4.59
C ILE A 7 13.80 -1.54 3.26
N VAL A 8 12.56 -1.07 3.22
CA VAL A 8 12.00 -0.35 2.07
C VAL A 8 11.52 1.03 2.53
N SER A 9 11.80 2.05 1.74
CA SER A 9 11.36 3.43 1.98
C SER A 9 10.74 4.03 0.73
N GLY A 10 9.64 4.75 0.89
CA GLY A 10 9.11 5.69 -0.10
C GLY A 10 9.57 7.12 0.19
N SER A 11 9.60 7.96 -0.84
CA SER A 11 10.08 9.34 -0.75
C SER A 11 9.24 10.30 -1.61
N TYR A 12 9.32 11.59 -1.30
CA TYR A 12 8.73 12.70 -2.08
C TYR A 12 9.52 13.00 -3.37
N ASP A 13 10.62 12.30 -3.62
CA ASP A 13 11.30 12.28 -4.94
C ASP A 13 10.67 11.30 -5.93
N ASN A 14 9.47 10.79 -5.60
CA ASN A 14 8.70 9.79 -6.35
C ASN A 14 9.36 8.41 -6.45
N THR A 15 10.44 8.16 -5.69
CA THR A 15 11.17 6.88 -5.74
C THR A 15 10.90 6.01 -4.51
N ILE A 16 11.08 4.71 -4.73
CA ILE A 16 11.17 3.72 -3.65
C ILE A 16 12.62 3.23 -3.61
N ARG A 17 13.15 3.01 -2.41
CA ARG A 17 14.51 2.49 -2.22
C ARG A 17 14.49 1.27 -1.32
N ILE A 18 15.36 0.32 -1.64
CA ILE A 18 15.61 -0.87 -0.84
C ILE A 18 16.98 -0.70 -0.19
N TRP A 19 17.08 -1.08 1.07
CA TRP A 19 18.30 -0.98 1.87
C TRP A 19 18.61 -2.34 2.47
N ASP A 20 19.90 -2.65 2.55
CA ASP A 20 20.39 -3.74 3.38
C ASP A 20 20.29 -3.32 4.85
N ALA A 21 19.58 -4.11 5.65
CA ALA A 21 19.24 -3.73 7.02
C ALA A 21 20.45 -3.76 7.97
N GLU A 22 21.45 -4.59 7.68
CA GLU A 22 22.66 -4.73 8.50
C GLU A 22 23.65 -3.60 8.23
N THR A 23 23.88 -3.28 6.95
CA THR A 23 24.91 -2.34 6.52
C THR A 23 24.38 -0.92 6.28
N GLY A 24 23.06 -0.75 6.15
CA GLY A 24 22.42 0.51 5.80
C GLY A 24 22.68 0.98 4.37
N LYS A 25 23.28 0.13 3.52
CA LYS A 25 23.58 0.48 2.13
C LYS A 25 22.38 0.28 1.23
N ALA A 26 22.23 1.14 0.22
CA ALA A 26 21.20 0.97 -0.80
C ALA A 26 21.46 -0.30 -1.63
N VAL A 27 20.40 -1.05 -1.90
CA VAL A 27 20.40 -2.26 -2.73
C VAL A 27 19.79 -1.91 -4.08
N GLY A 28 20.59 -2.02 -5.15
CA GLY A 28 20.15 -1.72 -6.51
C GLY A 28 19.93 -0.22 -6.77
N LYS A 29 19.19 0.08 -7.84
CA LYS A 29 18.78 1.45 -8.19
C LYS A 29 17.44 1.79 -7.54
N PRO A 30 17.11 3.08 -7.37
CA PRO A 30 15.76 3.48 -6.98
C PRO A 30 14.71 2.89 -7.93
N LEU A 31 13.57 2.52 -7.38
CA LEU A 31 12.42 2.04 -8.15
C LEU A 31 11.58 3.25 -8.55
N GLU A 32 11.41 3.42 -9.86
CA GLU A 32 10.83 4.63 -10.46
C GLU A 32 9.67 4.23 -11.38
N SER A 33 8.47 4.73 -11.08
CA SER A 33 7.29 4.53 -11.93
C SER A 33 6.10 5.41 -11.53
N HIS A 34 6.01 5.80 -10.26
CA HIS A 34 5.01 6.72 -9.78
C HIS A 34 5.27 8.13 -10.30
N ALA A 35 4.18 8.86 -10.57
CA ALA A 35 4.23 10.24 -11.05
C ALA A 35 4.12 11.26 -9.91
N GLY A 36 4.07 10.79 -8.66
CA GLY A 36 3.98 11.63 -7.47
C GLY A 36 4.49 10.92 -6.22
N ASP A 37 4.53 11.66 -5.12
CA ASP A 37 5.10 11.31 -3.84
C ASP A 37 4.70 9.90 -3.37
N ILE A 38 5.66 9.13 -2.87
CA ILE A 38 5.36 7.83 -2.27
C ILE A 38 4.99 8.03 -0.81
N MET A 39 3.71 7.82 -0.48
CA MET A 39 3.18 8.03 0.86
C MET A 39 3.27 6.80 1.75
N SER A 40 3.27 5.61 1.16
CA SER A 40 3.29 4.34 1.90
C SER A 40 3.96 3.25 1.09
N VAL A 41 4.72 2.39 1.78
CA VAL A 41 5.36 1.20 1.21
C VAL A 41 5.25 0.05 2.20
N ALA A 42 5.11 -1.17 1.69
CA ALA A 42 5.11 -2.39 2.49
C ALA A 42 5.73 -3.56 1.72
N PHE A 43 6.40 -4.46 2.43
CA PHE A 43 6.73 -5.78 1.87
C PHE A 43 5.52 -6.71 2.00
N SER A 44 5.35 -7.62 1.02
CA SER A 44 4.47 -8.79 1.19
C SER A 44 4.98 -9.68 2.34
N PRO A 45 4.09 -10.48 2.97
CA PRO A 45 4.46 -11.37 4.07
C PRO A 45 5.51 -12.43 3.70
N ASP A 46 5.59 -12.82 2.42
CA ASP A 46 6.63 -13.71 1.89
C ASP A 46 7.92 -12.98 1.48
N GLY A 47 7.94 -11.64 1.55
CA GLY A 47 9.07 -10.79 1.20
C GLY A 47 9.38 -10.71 -0.31
N THR A 48 8.58 -11.35 -1.16
CA THR A 48 8.83 -11.41 -2.61
C THR A 48 8.37 -10.16 -3.35
N ARG A 49 7.50 -9.35 -2.74
CA ARG A 49 6.93 -8.15 -3.34
C ARG A 49 7.07 -6.93 -2.45
N ILE A 50 7.07 -5.77 -3.10
CA ILE A 50 6.84 -4.48 -2.47
C ILE A 50 5.54 -3.92 -3.02
N VAL A 51 4.73 -3.31 -2.17
CA VAL A 51 3.53 -2.56 -2.57
C VAL A 51 3.73 -1.10 -2.17
N SER A 52 3.39 -0.18 -3.06
CA SER A 52 3.54 1.26 -2.86
C SER A 52 2.26 2.02 -3.16
N GLY A 53 1.98 3.04 -2.36
CA GLY A 53 0.86 3.95 -2.51
C GLY A 53 1.35 5.37 -2.69
N SER A 54 0.80 6.07 -3.68
CA SER A 54 1.29 7.38 -4.08
C SER A 54 0.22 8.46 -4.07
N TYR A 55 0.71 9.69 -3.98
CA TYR A 55 -0.05 10.91 -4.23
C TYR A 55 -0.63 10.97 -5.65
N ASP A 56 -0.09 10.21 -6.61
CA ASP A 56 -0.62 10.08 -7.98
C ASP A 56 -1.94 9.27 -8.10
N ASN A 57 -2.53 8.93 -6.95
CA ASN A 57 -3.77 8.15 -6.80
C ASN A 57 -3.66 6.68 -7.20
N THR A 58 -2.45 6.16 -7.41
CA THR A 58 -2.22 4.78 -7.81
C THR A 58 -1.51 3.97 -6.74
N ILE A 59 -1.67 2.66 -6.86
CA ILE A 59 -0.90 1.66 -6.12
C ILE A 59 -0.08 0.89 -7.13
N GLN A 60 1.16 0.55 -6.79
CA GLN A 60 1.99 -0.33 -7.60
C GLN A 60 2.53 -1.49 -6.80
N ILE A 61 2.74 -2.60 -7.50
CA ILE A 61 3.33 -3.82 -6.97
C ILE A 61 4.64 -4.05 -7.70
N TRP A 62 5.66 -4.42 -6.96
CA TRP A 62 7.02 -4.60 -7.47
C TRP A 62 7.53 -5.97 -7.09
N ASP A 63 8.31 -6.58 -7.98
CA ASP A 63 9.17 -7.72 -7.64
C ASP A 63 10.29 -7.18 -6.75
N ALA A 64 10.37 -7.67 -5.51
CA ALA A 64 11.31 -7.15 -4.52
C ALA A 64 12.77 -7.54 -4.81
N GLU A 65 13.01 -8.59 -5.59
CA GLU A 65 14.35 -9.05 -5.96
C GLU A 65 14.84 -8.32 -7.21
N ARG A 66 13.99 -8.20 -8.23
CA ARG A 66 14.33 -7.60 -9.52
C ARG A 66 14.16 -6.08 -9.55
N GLY A 67 13.38 -5.51 -8.62
CA GLY A 67 13.04 -4.09 -8.62
C GLY A 67 12.20 -3.68 -9.85
N GLN A 68 11.35 -4.57 -10.34
CA GLN A 68 10.53 -4.34 -11.54
C GLN A 68 9.05 -4.25 -11.18
N VAL A 69 8.32 -3.33 -11.82
CA VAL A 69 6.86 -3.22 -11.67
C VAL A 69 6.19 -4.50 -12.17
N MET A 70 5.27 -5.02 -11.36
CA MET A 70 4.43 -6.19 -11.65
C MET A 70 3.05 -5.72 -12.09
N GLY A 71 2.79 -5.75 -13.40
CA GLY A 71 1.49 -5.40 -13.98
C GLY A 71 1.27 -3.90 -14.15
N LYS A 72 0.00 -3.49 -14.24
CA LYS A 72 -0.38 -2.08 -14.39
C LYS A 72 -0.63 -1.44 -13.01
N PRO A 73 -0.49 -0.12 -12.86
CA PRO A 73 -0.89 0.57 -11.63
C PRO A 73 -2.35 0.29 -11.29
N LEU A 74 -2.63 0.01 -10.03
CA LEU A 74 -3.99 -0.22 -9.54
C LEU A 74 -4.67 1.14 -9.39
N LYS A 75 -5.83 1.28 -10.04
CA LYS A 75 -6.61 2.52 -10.11
C LYS A 75 -8.02 2.25 -9.64
N GLY A 76 -8.54 3.15 -8.80
CA GLY A 76 -9.88 3.06 -8.24
C GLY A 76 -10.20 4.24 -7.34
N HIS A 77 -9.19 4.81 -6.67
CA HIS A 77 -9.35 6.04 -5.92
C HIS A 77 -9.62 7.24 -6.85
N THR A 78 -10.45 8.17 -6.39
CA THR A 78 -11.01 9.25 -7.23
C THR A 78 -9.92 10.21 -7.71
N TYR A 79 -9.81 10.47 -9.02
CA TYR A 79 -8.66 11.18 -9.61
C TYR A 79 -8.36 12.59 -9.05
N SER A 80 -9.37 13.33 -8.57
CA SER A 80 -9.17 14.70 -8.04
C SER A 80 -8.75 14.76 -6.57
N THR A 81 -9.00 13.70 -5.79
CA THR A 81 -8.75 13.66 -4.33
C THR A 81 -8.22 12.31 -3.84
N GLY A 82 -7.71 11.48 -4.74
CA GLY A 82 -7.53 10.03 -4.54
C GLY A 82 -6.19 9.61 -3.97
N SER A 83 -5.40 10.55 -3.44
CA SER A 83 -4.04 10.28 -2.97
C SER A 83 -4.05 9.13 -1.98
N VAL A 84 -3.30 8.08 -2.28
CA VAL A 84 -3.21 6.89 -1.42
C VAL A 84 -2.34 7.25 -0.23
N ARG A 85 -2.91 7.21 0.98
CA ARG A 85 -2.23 7.65 2.21
C ARG A 85 -1.54 6.51 2.94
N SER A 86 -2.13 5.33 2.91
CA SER A 86 -1.62 4.16 3.62
C SER A 86 -1.97 2.88 2.87
N ILE A 87 -1.09 1.90 2.98
CA ILE A 87 -1.26 0.56 2.45
C ILE A 87 -1.01 -0.46 3.55
N ALA A 88 -1.83 -1.51 3.58
CA ALA A 88 -1.57 -2.71 4.36
C ALA A 88 -1.74 -3.96 3.48
N LEU A 89 -1.01 -5.02 3.81
CA LEU A 89 -1.16 -6.36 3.23
C LEU A 89 -1.72 -7.29 4.29
N SER A 90 -2.63 -8.17 3.90
CA SER A 90 -3.08 -9.27 4.77
C SER A 90 -1.92 -10.26 5.00
N LEU A 91 -1.93 -10.97 6.12
CA LEU A 91 -0.85 -11.90 6.49
C LEU A 91 -0.72 -13.11 5.58
N ASP A 92 -1.82 -13.52 4.94
CA ASP A 92 -1.81 -14.53 3.87
C ASP A 92 -1.25 -14.00 2.54
N GLY A 93 -1.00 -12.68 2.44
CA GLY A 93 -0.49 -12.00 1.25
C GLY A 93 -1.51 -11.93 0.09
N VAL A 94 -2.77 -12.31 0.30
CA VAL A 94 -3.79 -12.37 -0.75
C VAL A 94 -4.38 -10.98 -1.03
N HIS A 95 -4.52 -10.15 0.01
CA HIS A 95 -5.22 -8.87 -0.08
C HIS A 95 -4.30 -7.69 0.22
N ILE A 96 -4.53 -6.59 -0.50
CA ILE A 96 -3.99 -5.27 -0.21
C ILE A 96 -5.18 -4.39 0.21
N ALA A 97 -5.05 -3.66 1.30
CA ALA A 97 -5.96 -2.57 1.66
C ALA A 97 -5.26 -1.24 1.41
N SER A 98 -5.95 -0.29 0.80
CA SER A 98 -5.44 1.07 0.57
C SER A 98 -6.42 2.11 1.10
N SER A 99 -5.90 3.08 1.85
CA SER A 99 -6.67 4.21 2.36
C SER A 99 -6.36 5.48 1.57
N SER A 100 -7.32 6.39 1.45
CA SER A 100 -7.17 7.56 0.57
C SER A 100 -7.80 8.84 1.11
N SER A 101 -7.35 9.97 0.54
CA SER A 101 -7.98 11.29 0.68
C SER A 101 -9.37 11.38 0.07
N ASP A 102 -9.80 10.39 -0.73
CA ASP A 102 -11.19 10.29 -1.19
C ASP A 102 -12.15 9.73 -0.15
N LYS A 103 -11.67 9.55 1.09
CA LYS A 103 -12.43 9.11 2.28
C LYS A 103 -12.84 7.63 2.24
N THR A 104 -12.33 6.87 1.28
CA THR A 104 -12.62 5.44 1.16
C THR A 104 -11.41 4.58 1.49
N ILE A 105 -11.69 3.30 1.72
CA ILE A 105 -10.70 2.23 1.69
C ILE A 105 -11.06 1.30 0.54
N GLN A 106 -10.06 0.87 -0.23
CA GLN A 106 -10.25 -0.11 -1.30
C GLN A 106 -9.42 -1.36 -1.03
N ILE A 107 -9.99 -2.51 -1.41
CA ILE A 107 -9.35 -3.81 -1.27
C ILE A 107 -8.98 -4.35 -2.64
N TRP A 108 -7.81 -4.95 -2.75
CA TRP A 108 -7.27 -5.47 -3.99
C TRP A 108 -6.74 -6.88 -3.79
N HIS A 109 -6.89 -7.72 -4.80
CA HIS A 109 -6.25 -9.02 -4.83
C HIS A 109 -4.78 -8.86 -5.24
N ALA A 110 -3.84 -9.10 -4.33
CA ALA A 110 -2.42 -8.77 -4.45
C ALA A 110 -1.72 -9.41 -5.66
N ARG A 111 -2.19 -10.56 -6.14
CA ARG A 111 -1.65 -11.21 -7.36
C ARG A 111 -2.18 -10.65 -8.67
N THR A 112 -3.46 -10.28 -8.72
CA THR A 112 -4.12 -9.93 -9.99
C THR A 112 -4.26 -8.42 -10.15
N GLY A 113 -4.15 -7.66 -9.06
CA GLY A 113 -4.41 -6.23 -9.03
C GLY A 113 -5.89 -5.86 -9.18
N GLN A 114 -6.79 -6.85 -9.15
CA GLN A 114 -8.23 -6.58 -9.28
C GLN A 114 -8.80 -6.09 -7.95
N ALA A 115 -9.71 -5.12 -8.02
CA ALA A 115 -10.48 -4.68 -6.86
C ALA A 115 -11.35 -5.83 -6.33
N VAL A 116 -11.43 -5.94 -5.01
CA VAL A 116 -12.26 -6.91 -4.29
C VAL A 116 -13.43 -6.17 -3.67
N GLY A 117 -14.63 -6.40 -4.19
CA GLY A 117 -15.85 -5.72 -3.71
C GLY A 117 -15.92 -4.24 -4.11
N LYS A 118 -16.78 -3.51 -3.40
CA LYS A 118 -16.93 -2.05 -3.53
C LYS A 118 -16.00 -1.35 -2.53
N PRO A 119 -15.66 -0.07 -2.74
CA PRO A 119 -14.99 0.74 -1.74
C PRO A 119 -15.74 0.71 -0.40
N LEU A 120 -14.98 0.68 0.70
CA LEU A 120 -15.53 0.78 2.04
C LEU A 120 -15.80 2.26 2.34
N GLU A 121 -17.07 2.61 2.39
CA GLU A 121 -17.55 3.98 2.59
C GLU A 121 -18.08 4.17 4.02
N GLY A 122 -17.86 5.36 4.58
CA GLY A 122 -18.40 5.73 5.89
C GLY A 122 -17.60 6.81 6.61
N HIS A 123 -16.31 6.93 6.32
CA HIS A 123 -15.52 8.08 6.79
C HIS A 123 -15.95 9.37 6.10
N THR A 124 -15.91 10.48 6.83
CA THR A 124 -16.27 11.81 6.29
C THR A 124 -15.07 12.72 6.02
N GLY A 125 -13.86 12.27 6.39
CA GLY A 125 -12.56 12.90 6.13
C GLY A 125 -11.54 11.91 5.55
N THR A 126 -10.34 12.40 5.20
CA THR A 126 -9.26 11.57 4.64
C THR A 126 -9.00 10.35 5.53
N VAL A 127 -8.86 9.17 4.94
CA VAL A 127 -8.46 7.97 5.68
C VAL A 127 -6.93 7.90 5.69
N LEU A 128 -6.35 8.16 6.85
CA LEU A 128 -4.91 8.38 7.03
C LEU A 128 -4.14 7.07 7.21
N SER A 129 -4.76 6.04 7.78
CA SER A 129 -4.13 4.76 8.06
C SER A 129 -5.10 3.60 7.88
N VAL A 130 -4.55 2.45 7.49
CA VAL A 130 -5.28 1.18 7.39
C VAL A 130 -4.41 0.03 7.87
N ALA A 131 -5.01 -0.98 8.48
CA ALA A 131 -4.34 -2.23 8.85
C ALA A 131 -5.32 -3.42 8.82
N PHE A 132 -4.80 -4.63 8.60
CA PHE A 132 -5.54 -5.88 8.76
C PHE A 132 -5.43 -6.41 10.18
N SER A 133 -6.46 -7.09 10.67
CA SER A 133 -6.35 -7.99 11.81
C SER A 133 -5.43 -9.18 11.48
N GLN A 134 -4.90 -9.83 12.51
CA GLN A 134 -3.95 -10.93 12.33
C GLN A 134 -4.54 -12.14 11.59
N ASP A 135 -5.84 -12.39 11.78
CA ASP A 135 -6.61 -13.42 11.08
C ASP A 135 -7.16 -12.97 9.72
N GLY A 136 -6.96 -11.71 9.32
CA GLY A 136 -7.46 -11.13 8.08
C GLY A 136 -8.98 -10.90 8.02
N THR A 137 -9.72 -11.18 9.09
CA THR A 137 -11.19 -11.07 9.12
C THR A 137 -11.66 -9.62 9.19
N TYR A 138 -10.82 -8.73 9.73
CA TYR A 138 -11.15 -7.32 9.90
C TYR A 138 -10.11 -6.40 9.29
N ILE A 139 -10.58 -5.22 8.93
CA ILE A 139 -9.75 -4.05 8.64
C ILE A 139 -10.04 -2.98 9.68
N VAL A 140 -9.00 -2.29 10.14
CA VAL A 140 -9.14 -1.08 10.96
C VAL A 140 -8.62 0.12 10.19
N SER A 141 -9.30 1.26 10.33
CA SER A 141 -8.90 2.52 9.69
C SER A 141 -9.00 3.71 10.63
N GLY A 142 -8.07 4.65 10.49
CA GLY A 142 -8.09 5.95 11.18
C GLY A 142 -8.25 7.11 10.20
N SER A 143 -9.05 8.11 10.57
CA SER A 143 -9.39 9.22 9.67
C SER A 143 -9.32 10.60 10.33
N GLU A 144 -9.15 11.63 9.49
CA GLU A 144 -9.29 13.05 9.85
C GLU A 144 -10.68 13.40 10.41
N ASP A 145 -11.69 12.56 10.20
CA ASP A 145 -13.01 12.72 10.82
C ASP A 145 -13.04 12.40 12.33
N LYS A 146 -11.87 12.13 12.93
CA LYS A 146 -11.65 11.83 14.34
C LYS A 146 -12.25 10.50 14.78
N THR A 147 -12.49 9.58 13.84
CA THR A 147 -12.98 8.23 14.13
C THR A 147 -11.98 7.15 13.74
N VAL A 148 -12.07 6.03 14.47
CA VAL A 148 -11.51 4.73 14.07
C VAL A 148 -12.68 3.83 13.69
N ARG A 149 -12.59 3.14 12.56
CA ARG A 149 -13.61 2.19 12.10
C ARG A 149 -13.03 0.79 11.97
N ILE A 150 -13.87 -0.20 12.24
CA ILE A 150 -13.60 -1.62 12.01
C ILE A 150 -14.55 -2.10 10.92
N TRP A 151 -14.02 -2.81 9.94
CA TRP A 151 -14.73 -3.30 8.76
C TRP A 151 -14.62 -4.81 8.73
N ASP A 152 -15.75 -5.49 8.56
CA ASP A 152 -15.82 -6.94 8.39
C ASP A 152 -15.53 -7.31 6.92
N MET A 153 -14.69 -8.32 6.71
CA MET A 153 -14.31 -8.83 5.39
C MET A 153 -15.11 -10.08 4.95
N LEU A 154 -16.03 -10.56 5.78
CA LEU A 154 -16.90 -11.72 5.51
C LEU A 154 -18.12 -11.39 4.64
#